data_AF-A0AAE8LMY4-F1
#
_entry.id   AF-A0AAE8LMY4-F1
#
_cell.length_a   1.000
_cell.length_b   1.000
_cell.length_c   1.000
_cell.angle_alpha   90.00
_cell.angle_beta   90.00
_cell.angle_gamma   90.00
#
_symmetry.space_group_name_H-M   'P 1'
#
loop_
_entity.id
_entity.type
_entity.pdbx_description
1 polymer ?
#
loop_
_entity_poly.entity_id
_entity_poly.type
_entity_poly.pdbx_seq_one_letter_code
_entity_poly.pdbx_strand_id
1 'polypeptide(L)'
;MESLNTQPTDLLPPRMQKRSSFDSAEIMHRAEDLMQAASNRYRITVQVAQRAKRRRYEEFDAVEDPLMKPPIRAIIEMSDELTQPEIIGE
;
A
#
# COMPACT_ATOMS: atom_id res chain seq x y z
N MET A 1 28.67 -44.45 23.84
CA MET A 1 27.31 -44.03 24.22
C MET A 1 27.24 -42.55 23.92
N GLU A 2 26.43 -42.22 22.92
CA GLU A 2 26.39 -40.94 22.21
C GLU A 2 26.30 -39.70 23.08
N SER A 3 27.07 -38.69 22.67
CA SER A 3 26.88 -37.29 23.00
C SER A 3 25.54 -36.80 22.40
N LEU A 4 24.64 -36.28 23.23
CA LEU A 4 23.49 -35.50 22.76
C LEU A 4 23.60 -34.08 23.28
N ASN A 5 24.21 -33.28 22.43
CA ASN A 5 24.21 -31.83 22.36
C ASN A 5 22.76 -31.30 22.42
N THR A 6 22.35 -30.70 23.54
CA THR A 6 21.10 -29.95 23.61
C THR A 6 21.31 -28.58 22.96
N GLN A 7 21.06 -28.51 21.64
CA GLN A 7 20.90 -27.24 20.94
C GLN A 7 19.64 -26.52 21.43
N PRO A 8 19.70 -25.22 21.73
CA PRO A 8 18.51 -24.42 22.01
C PRO A 8 17.81 -24.08 20.68
N THR A 9 17.05 -25.02 20.12
CA THR A 9 16.07 -24.71 19.06
C THR A 9 14.79 -24.25 19.74
N ASP A 10 14.66 -22.94 20.01
CA ASP A 10 13.36 -22.22 20.03
C ASP A 10 13.50 -20.73 20.36
N LEU A 11 14.47 -20.06 19.73
CA LEU A 11 14.46 -18.61 19.59
C LEU A 11 14.36 -18.25 18.11
N LEU A 12 13.26 -18.67 17.46
CA LEU A 12 12.82 -17.91 16.29
C LEU A 12 12.46 -16.52 16.81
N PRO A 13 13.12 -15.44 16.33
CA PRO A 13 12.67 -14.10 16.68
C PRO A 13 11.18 -14.00 16.33
N PRO A 14 10.35 -13.32 17.13
CA PRO A 14 8.98 -13.03 16.72
C PRO A 14 9.09 -12.47 15.31
N ARG A 15 8.39 -13.09 14.35
CA ARG A 15 8.27 -12.54 13.00
C ARG A 15 7.86 -11.10 13.19
N MET A 16 8.81 -10.17 13.04
CA MET A 16 8.52 -8.75 12.99
C MET A 16 7.64 -8.64 11.76
N GLN A 17 6.33 -8.64 11.99
CA GLN A 17 5.37 -8.24 11.00
C GLN A 17 5.88 -6.87 10.57
N LYS A 18 6.48 -6.80 9.37
CA LYS A 18 6.81 -5.52 8.75
C LYS A 18 5.53 -4.74 8.84
N ARG A 19 5.49 -3.73 9.72
CA ARG A 19 4.33 -2.84 9.80
C ARG A 19 4.17 -2.32 8.38
N SER A 20 2.97 -2.41 7.81
CA SER A 20 2.69 -1.71 6.56
C SER A 20 3.25 -0.29 6.73
N SER A 21 4.03 0.18 5.76
CA SER A 21 4.68 1.50 5.89
C SER A 21 3.66 2.64 6.06
N PHE A 22 2.38 2.36 5.80
CA PHE A 22 1.26 3.26 5.98
C PHE A 22 0.35 2.84 7.13
N ASP A 23 0.02 3.81 7.98
CA ASP A 23 -0.99 3.69 9.03
C ASP A 23 -2.40 3.76 8.41
N SER A 24 -3.36 3.03 8.99
CA SER A 24 -4.75 3.03 8.54
C SER A 24 -5.38 4.42 8.64
N ALA A 25 -4.99 5.22 9.64
CA ALA A 25 -5.43 6.60 9.78
C ALA A 25 -4.98 7.47 8.60
N GLU A 26 -3.74 7.29 8.13
CA GLU A 26 -3.21 8.02 6.98
C GLU A 26 -3.96 7.65 5.69
N ILE A 27 -4.24 6.37 5.48
CA ILE A 27 -5.00 5.90 4.31
C ILE A 27 -6.41 6.52 4.32
N MET A 28 -7.06 6.59 5.49
CA MET A 28 -8.37 7.22 5.60
C MET A 28 -8.32 8.72 5.31
N HIS A 29 -7.31 9.42 5.82
CA HIS A 29 -7.13 10.84 5.54
C HIS A 29 -6.97 11.10 4.03
N ARG A 30 -6.08 10.35 3.37
CA ARG A 30 -5.86 10.49 1.92
C ARG A 30 -7.10 10.17 1.08
N ALA A 31 -7.89 9.19 1.52
CA ALA A 31 -9.17 8.88 0.88
C ALA A 31 -10.20 10.02 1.05
N GLU A 32 -10.22 10.65 2.22
CA GLU A 32 -11.06 11.82 2.47
C GLU A 32 -10.63 13.01 1.59
N ASP A 33 -9.33 13.28 1.46
CA ASP A 33 -8.81 14.34 0.58
C ASP A 33 -9.27 14.17 -0.87
N LEU A 34 -9.19 12.94 -1.39
CA LEU A 34 -9.70 12.59 -2.73
C LEU A 34 -11.20 12.85 -2.87
N MET A 35 -11.97 12.53 -1.83
CA MET A 35 -13.42 12.72 -1.81
C MET A 35 -13.81 14.19 -1.74
N GLN A 36 -13.04 15.01 -1.02
CA GLN A 36 -13.25 16.45 -0.88
C GLN A 36 -12.83 17.23 -2.12
N ALA A 37 -11.73 16.83 -2.77
CA ALA A 37 -11.27 17.45 -4.02
C ALA A 37 -12.18 17.11 -5.22
N ALA A 38 -12.93 16.00 -5.15
CA ALA A 38 -13.77 15.56 -6.25
C ALA A 38 -15.13 16.27 -6.29
N SER A 39 -15.42 16.93 -7.42
CA SER A 39 -16.77 17.45 -7.72
C SER A 39 -17.83 16.36 -7.88
N ASN A 40 -17.41 15.11 -8.07
CA ASN A 40 -18.28 13.94 -8.14
C ASN A 40 -17.66 12.73 -7.42
N ARG A 41 -18.25 12.39 -6.27
CA ARG A 41 -17.82 11.27 -5.41
C ARG A 41 -17.90 9.90 -6.07
N TYR A 42 -18.87 9.65 -6.95
CA TYR A 42 -18.93 8.39 -7.70
C TYR A 42 -17.78 8.29 -8.70
N ARG A 43 -17.49 9.39 -9.40
CA ARG A 43 -16.45 9.43 -10.41
C ARG A 43 -15.06 9.17 -9.81
N ILE A 44 -14.76 9.71 -8.62
CA ILE A 44 -13.47 9.45 -7.97
C ILE A 44 -13.35 8.02 -7.49
N THR A 45 -14.40 7.43 -6.89
CA THR A 45 -14.40 6.02 -6.47
C THR A 45 -14.19 5.07 -7.66
N VAL A 46 -14.80 5.36 -8.81
CA VAL A 46 -14.59 4.58 -10.04
C VAL A 46 -13.15 4.71 -10.52
N GLN A 47 -12.56 5.90 -10.50
CA GLN A 47 -11.15 6.10 -10.90
C GLN A 47 -10.17 5.35 -10.00
N VAL A 48 -10.36 5.41 -8.68
CA VAL A 48 -9.57 4.63 -7.71
C VAL A 48 -9.69 3.13 -8.01
N ALA A 49 -10.91 2.63 -8.21
CA ALA A 49 -11.15 1.22 -8.52
C ALA A 49 -10.52 0.79 -9.86
N GLN A 50 -10.60 1.63 -10.90
CA GLN A 50 -10.00 1.36 -12.20
C GLN A 50 -8.47 1.30 -12.10
N ARG A 51 -7.85 2.24 -11.39
CA ARG A 51 -6.40 2.30 -11.17
C ARG A 51 -5.92 1.09 -10.35
N ALA A 52 -6.61 0.76 -9.26
CA ALA A 52 -6.33 -0.45 -8.48
C ALA A 52 -6.47 -1.73 -9.31
N LYS A 53 -7.48 -1.82 -10.19
CA LYS A 53 -7.70 -2.97 -11.07
C LYS A 53 -6.55 -3.15 -12.06
N ARG A 54 -6.02 -2.09 -12.67
CA ARG A 54 -4.88 -2.16 -13.60
C ARG A 54 -3.65 -2.74 -12.91
N ARG A 55 -3.35 -2.28 -11.69
CA ARG A 55 -2.18 -2.73 -10.92
C ARG A 55 -2.22 -4.18 -10.48
N ARG A 56 -3.41 -4.74 -10.24
CA ARG A 56 -3.54 -6.18 -9.98
C ARG A 56 -2.99 -7.04 -11.12
N TYR A 57 -2.96 -6.54 -12.35
CA TYR A 57 -2.40 -7.25 -13.50
C TYR A 57 -0.93 -6.92 -13.76
N GLU A 58 -0.45 -5.75 -13.34
CA GLU A 58 0.97 -5.33 -13.46
C GLU A 58 1.85 -5.89 -12.32
N GLU A 59 1.29 -6.16 -11.13
CA GLU A 59 1.98 -6.76 -9.97
C GLU A 59 2.38 -8.23 -10.15
N PHE A 60 2.01 -8.89 -11.26
CA PHE A 60 2.44 -10.27 -11.52
C PHE A 60 3.95 -10.37 -11.81
N ASP A 61 4.61 -9.28 -12.20
CA ASP A 61 6.06 -9.24 -12.51
C ASP A 61 6.92 -8.55 -11.44
N ALA A 62 6.33 -7.85 -10.47
CA ALA A 62 7.07 -7.10 -9.45
C ALA A 62 7.07 -7.85 -8.11
N VAL A 63 8.24 -8.35 -7.71
CA VAL A 63 8.51 -8.89 -6.36
C VAL A 63 8.56 -7.74 -5.35
N GLU A 64 7.46 -7.01 -5.19
CA GLU A 64 7.37 -5.90 -4.24
C GLU A 64 6.33 -6.15 -3.15
N ASP A 65 6.56 -5.50 -2.01
CA ASP A 65 6.08 -5.86 -0.68
C ASP A 65 4.60 -6.33 -0.64
N PRO A 66 4.31 -7.60 -0.23
CA PRO A 66 2.95 -8.16 -0.16
C PRO A 66 1.95 -7.35 0.67
N LEU A 67 2.42 -6.34 1.41
CA LEU A 67 1.63 -5.51 2.30
C LEU A 67 0.87 -4.37 1.59
N MET A 68 1.23 -3.97 0.37
CA MET A 68 0.55 -2.87 -0.34
C MET A 68 -0.53 -3.38 -1.28
N LYS A 69 -1.75 -3.51 -0.76
CA LYS A 69 -2.91 -3.90 -1.59
C LYS A 69 -3.17 -2.86 -2.68
N PRO A 70 -3.52 -3.26 -3.92
CA PRO A 70 -3.74 -2.33 -5.03
C PRO A 70 -4.69 -1.15 -4.75
N PRO A 71 -5.80 -1.31 -3.97
CA PRO A 71 -6.65 -0.18 -3.61
C PRO A 71 -5.94 0.86 -2.72
N ILE A 72 -5.10 0.43 -1.77
CA ILE A 72 -4.37 1.31 -0.86
C ILE A 72 -3.34 2.11 -1.66
N ARG A 73 -2.58 1.43 -2.53
CA ARG A 73 -1.62 2.05 -3.44
C ARG A 73 -2.29 3.08 -4.35
N ALA A 74 -3.44 2.75 -4.93
CA ALA A 74 -4.19 3.69 -5.78
C ALA A 74 -4.64 4.94 -5.02
N ILE A 75 -5.12 4.81 -3.76
CA ILE A 75 -5.51 5.95 -2.93
C ILE A 75 -4.32 6.87 -2.66
N ILE A 76 -3.18 6.31 -2.27
CA ILE A 76 -2.00 7.09 -1.90
C ILE A 76 -1.49 7.89 -3.09
N GLU A 77 -1.23 7.23 -4.22
CA GLU A 77 -0.69 7.91 -5.39
C GLU A 77 -1.66 8.94 -5.98
N MET A 78 -2.96 8.62 -6.01
CA MET A 78 -3.96 9.58 -6.47
C MET A 78 -4.05 10.81 -5.56
N SER A 79 -3.85 10.62 -4.26
CA SER A 79 -3.77 11.72 -3.30
C SER A 79 -2.47 12.51 -3.48
N ASP A 80 -1.35 11.85 -3.77
CA ASP A 80 -0.08 12.53 -4.09
C ASP A 80 -0.19 13.39 -5.36
N GLU A 81 -0.83 12.87 -6.42
CA GLU A 81 -1.14 13.60 -7.66
C GLU A 81 -1.95 14.90 -7.41
N LEU A 82 -2.78 14.94 -6.37
CA LEU A 82 -3.52 16.16 -5.98
C LEU A 82 -2.64 17.19 -5.27
N THR A 83 -1.65 16.74 -4.49
CA THR A 83 -0.78 17.62 -3.68
C THR A 83 0.47 18.09 -4.43
N GLN A 84 0.87 17.37 -5.46
CA GLN A 84 1.91 17.75 -6.41
C GLN A 84 1.30 17.82 -7.82
N PRO A 85 0.50 18.85 -8.12
CA PRO A 85 0.18 19.14 -9.51
C PRO A 85 1.52 19.38 -10.20
N GLU A 86 1.82 18.52 -11.16
CA GLU A 86 3.05 18.54 -11.94
C GLU A 86 3.48 19.98 -12.22
N ILE A 87 4.76 20.30 -11.94
CA ILE A 87 5.42 21.52 -12.43
C ILE A 87 5.48 21.36 -13.96
N ILE A 88 4.38 21.59 -14.65
CA ILE A 88 4.37 21.75 -16.09
C ILE A 88 4.88 23.18 -16.30
N GLY A 89 6.21 23.28 -16.43
CA GLY A 89 6.84 24.46 -16.97
C GLY A 89 6.36 24.68 -18.41
N GLU A 90 6.04 25.94 -18.71
CA GLU A 90 5.65 26.53 -19.99
C GLU A 90 6.29 25.90 -21.24
#